data_AF-A0A3E0MEZ9-F1
#
_entry.id   AF-A0A3E0MEZ9-F1
#
_cell.length_a   1.000
_cell.length_b   1.000
_cell.length_c   1.000
_cell.angle_alpha   90.00
_cell.angle_beta   90.00
_cell.angle_gamma   90.00
#
_symmetry.space_group_name_H-M   'P 1'
#
loop_
_entity.id
_entity.type
_entity.pdbx_description
1 polymer ?
#
loop_
_entity_poly.entity_id
_entity_poly.type
_entity_poly.pdbx_seq_one_letter_code
_entity_poly.pdbx_strand_id
1 'polypeptide(L)'
;MSETPKPIAINSVIWEKCVEKKWEIKIRGRVVASWTLNGCVRLIEDGGTIYVELQIEGERARFALTNTCFPLRYTIFTLEGCFSNIVFENNRPKSFDVVINACIDVGIDLGFPIGRVGIKECVELYRQKISLFFGQTVDTLSYVDEIIGTVAYFEGNP
;
A
#
# COMPACT_ATOMS: atom_id res chain seq x y z
N MET A 1 13.46 -21.05 43.46
CA MET A 1 13.84 -20.76 42.07
C MET A 1 12.83 -19.74 41.56
N SER A 2 13.28 -18.51 41.32
CA SER A 2 12.42 -17.43 40.81
C SER A 2 12.43 -17.53 39.29
N GLU A 3 11.31 -17.93 38.68
CA GLU A 3 11.13 -17.87 37.24
C GLU A 3 11.06 -16.40 36.83
N THR A 4 12.07 -15.93 36.11
CA THR A 4 12.06 -14.60 35.52
C THR A 4 10.92 -14.56 34.50
N PRO A 5 9.93 -13.66 34.61
CA PRO A 5 8.86 -13.60 33.62
C PRO A 5 9.48 -13.30 32.25
N LYS A 6 9.24 -14.19 31.30
CA LYS A 6 9.61 -14.00 29.89
C LYS A 6 8.95 -12.69 29.43
N PRO A 7 9.69 -11.72 28.86
CA PRO A 7 9.08 -10.52 28.34
C PRO A 7 8.05 -10.92 27.28
N ILE A 8 6.79 -10.56 27.52
CA ILE A 8 5.72 -10.70 26.55
C ILE A 8 6.10 -9.79 25.39
N ALA A 9 6.42 -10.37 24.23
CA ALA A 9 6.66 -9.59 23.02
C ALA A 9 5.39 -8.82 22.69
N ILE A 10 5.39 -7.52 22.99
CA ILE A 10 4.30 -6.63 22.60
C ILE A 10 4.50 -6.40 21.12
N ASN A 11 3.70 -7.05 20.28
CA ASN A 11 3.55 -6.66 18.88
C ASN A 11 3.03 -5.23 18.85
N SER A 12 3.93 -4.26 18.69
CA SER A 12 3.57 -2.85 18.71
C SER A 12 3.65 -2.30 17.29
N VAL A 13 2.56 -1.68 16.84
CA VAL A 13 2.53 -0.95 15.58
C VAL A 13 3.21 0.39 15.83
N ILE A 14 4.34 0.62 15.17
CA ILE A 14 5.15 1.84 15.33
C ILE A 14 4.67 2.94 14.38
N TRP A 15 4.19 2.53 13.22
CA TRP A 15 3.67 3.40 12.18
C TRP A 15 2.66 2.64 11.33
N GLU A 16 1.60 3.30 10.91
CA GLU A 16 0.58 2.75 10.02
C GLU A 16 0.13 3.83 9.05
N LYS A 17 -0.03 3.45 7.79
CA LYS A 17 -0.78 4.22 6.81
C LYS A 17 -1.74 3.31 6.05
N CYS A 18 -3.03 3.62 6.15
CA CYS A 18 -4.05 3.04 5.30
C CYS A 18 -4.33 3.96 4.11
N VAL A 19 -4.62 3.34 2.97
CA VAL A 19 -4.89 3.97 1.68
C VAL A 19 -6.10 3.32 1.04
N GLU A 20 -6.85 4.12 0.29
CA GLU A 20 -7.99 3.67 -0.50
C GLU A 20 -7.81 4.15 -1.94
N LYS A 21 -8.13 3.30 -2.91
CA LYS A 21 -8.25 3.71 -4.32
C LYS A 21 -9.44 3.06 -4.97
N LYS A 22 -10.25 3.89 -5.63
CA LYS A 22 -11.37 3.46 -6.46
C LYS A 22 -11.04 3.62 -7.95
N TRP A 23 -11.31 2.58 -8.72
CA TRP A 23 -11.29 2.60 -10.18
C TRP A 23 -12.71 2.43 -10.70
N GLU A 24 -13.12 3.28 -11.64
CA GLU A 24 -14.44 3.24 -12.26
C GLU A 24 -14.33 3.30 -13.77
N ILE A 25 -15.08 2.46 -14.47
CA ILE A 25 -15.34 2.64 -15.90
C ILE A 25 -16.68 3.33 -16.06
N LYS A 26 -16.68 4.45 -16.80
CA LYS A 26 -17.88 5.21 -17.13
C LYS A 26 -18.17 5.16 -18.63
N ILE A 27 -19.38 4.76 -19.00
CA ILE A 27 -19.88 4.81 -20.38
C ILE A 27 -21.05 5.78 -20.41
N ARG A 28 -20.95 6.84 -21.23
CA ARG A 28 -21.96 7.91 -21.32
C ARG A 28 -22.34 8.49 -19.94
N GLY A 29 -21.34 8.66 -19.06
CA GLY A 29 -21.51 9.20 -17.71
C GLY A 29 -22.06 8.21 -16.66
N ARG A 30 -22.41 6.97 -17.04
CA ARG A 30 -22.87 5.94 -16.09
C ARG A 30 -21.73 5.00 -15.74
N VAL A 31 -21.55 4.71 -14.45
CA VAL A 31 -20.58 3.71 -13.97
C VAL A 31 -21.08 2.33 -14.38
N VAL A 32 -20.28 1.63 -15.19
CA VAL A 32 -20.59 0.26 -15.65
C VAL A 32 -19.78 -0.79 -14.91
N ALA A 33 -18.65 -0.40 -14.32
CA ALA A 33 -17.85 -1.25 -13.45
C ALA A 33 -17.09 -0.38 -12.46
N SER A 34 -16.87 -0.91 -11.25
CA SER A 34 -16.19 -0.22 -10.16
C SER A 34 -15.46 -1.24 -9.30
N TRP A 35 -14.23 -0.91 -8.92
CA TRP A 35 -13.45 -1.69 -7.96
C TRP A 35 -12.80 -0.75 -6.96
N THR A 36 -12.78 -1.15 -5.69
CA THR A 36 -12.13 -0.39 -4.62
C THR A 36 -11.09 -1.29 -3.97
N LEU A 37 -9.89 -0.75 -3.78
CA LEU A 37 -8.82 -1.36 -3.00
C LEU A 37 -8.72 -0.61 -1.68
N ASN A 38 -8.82 -1.35 -0.59
CA ASN A 38 -8.46 -0.89 0.75
C ASN A 38 -7.20 -1.61 1.20
N GLY A 39 -6.16 -0.83 1.53
CA GLY A 39 -4.87 -1.37 1.91
C GLY A 39 -4.28 -0.63 3.09
N CYS A 40 -3.48 -1.32 3.90
CA CYS A 40 -2.68 -0.71 4.95
C CYS A 40 -1.24 -1.19 4.88
N VAL A 41 -0.30 -0.28 5.11
CA VAL A 41 1.13 -0.54 5.26
C VAL A 41 1.52 -0.17 6.67
N ARG A 42 2.19 -1.08 7.38
CA ARG A 42 2.56 -0.92 8.79
C ARG A 42 4.02 -1.23 9.03
N LEU A 43 4.61 -0.56 10.02
CA LEU A 43 5.82 -1.02 10.69
C LEU A 43 5.45 -1.59 12.06
N ILE A 44 5.92 -2.82 12.32
CA ILE A 44 5.63 -3.58 13.55
C ILE A 44 6.95 -3.92 14.23
N GLU A 45 7.07 -3.63 15.52
CA GLU A 45 8.13 -4.17 16.39
C GLU A 45 7.63 -5.46 17.04
N ASP A 46 8.33 -6.56 16.80
CA ASP A 46 8.08 -7.85 17.43
C ASP A 46 9.42 -8.44 17.91
N GLY A 47 9.54 -8.63 19.23
CA GLY A 47 10.76 -9.19 19.83
C GLY A 47 12.04 -8.40 19.53
N GLY A 48 11.93 -7.08 19.30
CA GLY A 48 13.06 -6.21 18.93
C GLY A 48 13.45 -6.26 17.44
N THR A 49 12.71 -7.01 16.62
CA THR A 49 12.84 -6.98 15.16
C THR A 49 11.72 -6.14 14.55
N ILE A 50 12.05 -5.39 13.49
CA ILE A 50 11.12 -4.50 12.81
C ILE A 50 10.68 -5.14 11.49
N TYR A 51 9.38 -5.22 11.31
CA TYR A 51 8.75 -5.79 10.13
C TYR A 51 7.89 -4.77 9.41
N VAL A 52 7.86 -4.88 8.08
CA VAL A 52 6.81 -4.28 7.25
C VAL A 52 5.67 -5.27 7.17
N GLU A 53 4.46 -4.83 7.50
CA GLU A 53 3.24 -5.60 7.24
C GLU A 53 2.40 -4.88 6.19
N LEU A 54 2.06 -5.59 5.12
CA LEU A 54 1.09 -5.17 4.13
C LEU A 54 -0.23 -5.88 4.40
N GLN A 55 -1.32 -5.16 4.27
CA GLN A 55 -2.66 -5.71 4.31
C GLN A 55 -3.48 -5.18 3.13
N ILE A 56 -4.22 -6.06 2.45
CA ILE A 56 -5.19 -5.70 1.41
C ILE A 56 -6.41 -6.61 1.53
N GLU A 57 -7.61 -6.05 1.63
CA GLU A 57 -8.89 -6.80 1.65
C GLU A 57 -8.92 -8.05 2.56
N GLY A 58 -8.21 -8.00 3.69
CA GLY A 58 -8.10 -9.09 4.68
C GLY A 58 -6.87 -9.98 4.56
N GLU A 59 -6.21 -10.02 3.40
CA GLU A 59 -4.91 -10.68 3.23
C GLU A 59 -3.80 -9.89 3.91
N ARG A 60 -2.83 -10.59 4.52
CA ARG A 60 -1.69 -9.98 5.19
C ARG A 60 -0.40 -10.68 4.82
N ALA A 61 0.65 -9.88 4.63
CA ALA A 61 2.01 -10.39 4.46
C ALA A 61 2.98 -9.56 5.28
N ARG A 62 3.95 -10.25 5.91
CA ARG A 62 4.95 -9.65 6.78
C ARG A 62 6.35 -9.91 6.22
N PHE A 63 7.16 -8.86 6.19
CA PHE A 63 8.52 -8.87 5.64
C PHE A 63 9.48 -8.19 6.60
N ALA A 64 10.74 -8.62 6.62
CA ALA A 64 11.77 -7.89 7.36
C ALA A 64 11.99 -6.51 6.72
N LEU A 65 12.05 -5.45 7.54
CA LEU A 65 12.27 -4.10 7.05
C LEU A 65 13.64 -4.00 6.36
N THR A 66 13.64 -3.70 5.06
CA THR A 66 14.84 -3.49 4.24
C THR A 66 14.58 -2.39 3.21
N ASN A 67 15.63 -1.87 2.57
CA ASN A 67 15.52 -0.85 1.52
C ASN A 67 15.04 -1.48 0.20
N THR A 68 13.76 -1.80 0.10
CA THR A 68 13.16 -2.45 -1.08
C THR A 68 11.63 -2.23 -1.15
N CYS A 69 11.02 -2.73 -2.22
CA CYS A 69 9.58 -2.76 -2.41
C CYS A 69 9.02 -4.14 -2.10
N PHE A 70 7.91 -4.17 -1.37
CA PHE A 70 7.19 -5.39 -1.03
C PHE A 70 5.82 -5.35 -1.71
N PRO A 71 5.51 -6.29 -2.60
CA PRO A 71 4.19 -6.40 -3.19
C PRO A 71 3.31 -7.39 -2.40
N LEU A 72 2.03 -7.05 -2.25
CA LEU A 72 0.97 -7.95 -1.80
C LEU A 72 -0.15 -7.95 -2.84
N ARG A 73 -0.41 -9.11 -3.43
CA ARG A 73 -1.44 -9.29 -4.45
C ARG A 73 -2.71 -9.85 -3.84
N TYR A 74 -3.85 -9.32 -4.27
CA TYR A 74 -5.17 -9.87 -3.95
C TYR A 74 -6.09 -9.73 -5.15
N THR A 75 -6.48 -10.85 -5.74
CA THR A 75 -7.33 -10.90 -6.94
C THR A 75 -6.72 -10.08 -8.10
N ILE A 76 -7.38 -9.01 -8.53
CA ILE A 76 -6.98 -8.07 -9.59
C ILE A 76 -6.11 -6.93 -9.05
N PHE A 77 -5.89 -6.85 -7.74
CA PHE A 77 -5.20 -5.77 -7.08
C PHE A 77 -3.79 -6.14 -6.64
N THR A 78 -2.91 -5.15 -6.62
CA THR A 78 -1.60 -5.22 -5.94
C THR A 78 -1.41 -3.97 -5.10
N LEU A 79 -1.15 -4.15 -3.80
CA LEU A 79 -0.62 -3.10 -2.93
C LEU A 79 0.89 -3.28 -2.84
N GLU A 80 1.66 -2.23 -3.04
CA GLU A 80 3.11 -2.27 -2.91
C GLU A 80 3.58 -1.20 -1.93
N GLY A 81 4.37 -1.60 -0.93
CA GLY A 81 5.03 -0.71 0.00
C GLY A 81 6.53 -0.70 -0.24
N CYS A 82 7.06 0.44 -0.68
CA CYS A 82 8.49 0.66 -0.90
C CYS A 82 9.08 1.46 0.25
N PHE A 83 10.17 0.96 0.83
CA PHE A 83 10.90 1.61 1.91
C PHE A 83 12.33 1.88 1.46
N SER A 84 12.83 3.08 1.73
CA SER A 84 14.18 3.48 1.33
C SER A 84 14.78 4.48 2.32
N ASN A 85 16.07 4.76 2.19
CA ASN A 85 16.80 5.71 3.04
C ASN A 85 16.59 5.47 4.55
N ILE A 86 16.51 4.20 4.96
CA ILE A 86 16.23 3.82 6.34
C ILE A 86 17.46 4.12 7.21
N VAL A 87 17.27 4.98 8.20
CA VAL A 87 18.29 5.33 9.19
C VAL A 87 17.94 4.65 10.50
N PHE A 88 18.89 3.90 11.06
CA PHE A 88 18.76 3.26 12.36
C PHE A 88 19.55 4.02 13.44
N GLU A 89 18.97 4.08 14.64
CA GLU A 89 19.62 4.56 15.86
C GLU A 89 19.29 3.58 16.99
N ASN A 90 20.29 3.04 17.67
CA ASN A 90 20.12 2.04 18.74
C ASN A 90 19.24 0.83 18.31
N ASN A 91 19.50 0.30 17.10
CA ASN A 91 18.77 -0.83 16.51
C ASN A 91 17.28 -0.58 16.24
N ARG A 92 16.85 0.68 16.18
CA ARG A 92 15.48 1.09 15.85
C ARG A 92 15.45 2.06 14.68
N PRO A 93 14.42 2.00 13.81
CA PRO A 93 14.28 2.94 12.72
C PRO A 93 14.01 4.34 13.30
N LYS A 94 14.84 5.29 12.92
CA LYS A 94 14.70 6.71 13.26
C LYS A 94 14.02 7.47 12.14
N SER A 95 14.33 7.15 10.89
CA SER A 95 13.67 7.73 9.74
C SER A 95 13.76 6.80 8.54
N PHE A 96 12.84 6.98 7.60
CA PHE A 96 12.79 6.24 6.35
C PHE A 96 11.90 7.00 5.36
N ASP A 97 12.14 6.80 4.07
CA ASP A 97 11.21 7.22 3.03
C ASP A 97 10.30 6.04 2.70
N VAL A 98 9.01 6.32 2.56
CA VAL A 98 8.00 5.33 2.19
C VAL A 98 7.22 5.81 0.97
N VAL A 99 6.95 4.87 0.06
CA VAL A 99 6.04 5.04 -1.07
C VAL A 99 5.04 3.90 -1.04
N ILE A 100 3.76 4.19 -1.17
CA ILE A 100 2.69 3.19 -1.27
C ILE A 100 2.06 3.31 -2.64
N ASN A 101 2.15 2.23 -3.42
CA ASN A 101 1.53 2.13 -4.73
C ASN A 101 0.35 1.16 -4.68
N ALA A 102 -0.65 1.45 -5.50
CA ALA A 102 -1.78 0.58 -5.74
C ALA A 102 -1.92 0.33 -7.23
N CYS A 103 -2.00 -0.95 -7.60
CA CYS A 103 -2.18 -1.38 -8.98
C CYS A 103 -3.45 -2.19 -9.14
N ILE A 104 -4.06 -2.08 -10.32
CA ILE A 104 -5.15 -2.93 -10.79
C ILE A 104 -4.75 -3.52 -12.15
N ASP A 105 -5.03 -4.81 -12.34
CA ASP A 105 -4.91 -5.51 -13.63
C ASP A 105 -6.17 -6.37 -13.83
N VAL A 106 -7.11 -5.87 -14.63
CA VAL A 106 -8.41 -6.51 -14.85
C VAL A 106 -8.83 -6.40 -16.31
N GLY A 107 -9.38 -7.49 -16.86
CA GLY A 107 -10.05 -7.50 -18.16
C GLY A 107 -11.56 -7.71 -18.00
N ILE A 108 -12.35 -6.79 -18.54
CA ILE A 108 -13.83 -6.85 -18.55
C ILE A 108 -14.31 -7.10 -19.97
N ASP A 109 -15.20 -8.08 -20.14
CA ASP A 109 -15.95 -8.25 -21.37
C ASP A 109 -17.26 -7.45 -21.27
N LEU A 110 -17.42 -6.44 -22.14
CA LEU A 110 -18.59 -5.57 -22.18
C LEU A 110 -19.60 -6.00 -23.27
N GLY A 111 -19.36 -7.13 -23.94
CA GLY A 111 -20.21 -7.64 -25.01
C GLY A 111 -20.19 -6.79 -26.28
N PHE A 112 -20.86 -7.27 -27.33
CA PHE A 112 -20.97 -6.56 -28.60
C PHE A 112 -21.87 -5.31 -28.47
N PRO A 113 -21.50 -4.14 -29.03
CA PRO A 113 -20.38 -3.87 -29.94
C PRO A 113 -19.08 -3.39 -29.25
N ILE A 114 -19.02 -3.37 -27.91
CA ILE A 114 -17.95 -2.69 -27.16
C ILE A 114 -16.69 -3.58 -27.04
N GLY A 115 -16.85 -4.90 -26.99
CA GLY A 115 -15.73 -5.84 -26.88
C GLY A 115 -15.13 -5.90 -25.48
N ARG A 116 -13.86 -6.33 -25.38
CA ARG A 116 -13.14 -6.50 -24.11
C ARG A 116 -12.31 -5.26 -23.80
N VAL A 117 -12.41 -4.75 -22.57
CA VAL A 117 -11.64 -3.61 -22.06
C VAL A 117 -10.73 -4.10 -20.94
N GLY A 118 -9.44 -3.82 -21.06
CA GLY A 118 -8.46 -4.02 -19.99
C GLY A 118 -8.19 -2.73 -19.23
N ILE A 119 -8.14 -2.80 -17.90
CA ILE A 119 -7.50 -1.78 -17.07
C ILE A 119 -6.23 -2.39 -16.51
N LYS A 120 -5.10 -1.78 -16.86
CA LYS A 120 -3.81 -2.03 -16.23
C LYS A 120 -3.23 -0.70 -15.80
N GLU A 121 -3.36 -0.38 -14.52
CA GLU A 121 -2.98 0.91 -13.97
C GLU A 121 -2.26 0.72 -12.64
N CYS A 122 -1.23 1.51 -12.39
CA CYS A 122 -0.54 1.62 -11.11
C CYS A 122 -0.46 3.10 -10.73
N VAL A 123 -0.87 3.42 -9.52
CA VAL A 123 -0.87 4.80 -8.98
C VAL A 123 -0.13 4.84 -7.66
N GLU A 124 0.66 5.89 -7.47
CA GLU A 124 1.23 6.25 -6.18
C GLU A 124 0.13 6.88 -5.33
N LEU A 125 -0.20 6.26 -4.19
CA LEU A 125 -1.23 6.76 -3.27
C LEU A 125 -0.63 7.58 -2.12
N TYR A 126 0.65 7.39 -1.85
CA TYR A 126 1.32 8.02 -0.73
C TYR A 126 2.83 8.01 -0.93
N ARG A 127 3.47 9.14 -0.61
CA ARG A 127 4.92 9.29 -0.55
C ARG A 127 5.28 10.24 0.56
N GLN A 128 6.11 9.79 1.49
CA GLN A 128 6.55 10.65 2.58
C GLN A 128 7.88 10.18 3.17
N LYS A 129 8.64 11.14 3.70
CA LYS A 129 9.73 10.87 4.62
C LYS A 129 9.19 10.84 6.04
N ILE A 130 9.29 9.70 6.70
CA ILE A 130 8.86 9.50 8.08
C ILE A 130 10.05 9.71 9.01
N SER A 131 9.83 10.46 10.08
CA SER A 131 10.76 10.57 11.20
C SER A 131 10.05 10.11 12.48
N LEU A 132 10.62 9.11 13.13
CA LEU A 132 10.13 8.53 14.37
C LEU A 132 10.88 9.18 15.53
N PHE A 133 10.19 10.01 16.31
CA PHE A 133 10.70 10.53 17.57
C PHE A 133 10.06 9.76 18.71
N PHE A 134 10.88 9.23 19.62
CA PHE A 134 10.39 8.48 20.78
C PHE A 134 9.54 9.40 21.67
N GLY A 135 8.21 9.32 21.49
CA GLY A 135 7.20 10.08 22.23
C GLY A 135 6.15 10.80 21.37
N GLN A 136 6.42 11.10 20.09
CA GLN A 136 5.47 11.72 19.16
C GLN A 136 5.83 11.40 17.70
N THR A 137 4.87 10.89 16.92
CA THR A 137 4.96 10.82 15.45
C THR A 137 4.77 12.23 14.87
N VAL A 138 5.77 12.77 14.17
CA VAL A 138 5.65 14.08 13.49
C VAL A 138 5.53 13.83 11.99
N ASP A 139 4.31 13.83 11.47
CA ASP A 139 4.03 13.77 10.04
C ASP A 139 4.46 15.10 9.39
N THR A 140 5.56 15.09 8.64
CA THR A 140 5.98 16.26 7.85
C THR A 140 5.31 16.19 6.47
N LEU A 141 4.17 16.87 6.35
CA LEU A 141 3.28 16.91 5.17
C LEU A 141 4.01 17.20 3.84
N SER A 142 3.70 16.39 2.82
CA SER A 142 3.65 16.84 1.43
C SER A 142 2.40 16.25 0.75
N TYR A 143 1.57 17.16 0.25
CA TYR A 143 0.29 16.96 -0.41
C TYR A 143 0.51 16.40 -1.82
N VAL A 144 -0.20 15.35 -2.21
CA VAL A 144 -0.30 14.93 -3.61
C VAL A 144 -1.78 15.05 -3.99
N ASP A 145 -2.06 15.97 -4.91
CA ASP A 145 -3.40 16.22 -5.45
C ASP A 145 -4.00 14.94 -6.03
N GLU A 146 -5.29 14.80 -5.77
CA GLU A 146 -6.18 13.79 -6.33
C GLU A 146 -6.12 13.84 -7.87
N ILE A 147 -5.42 12.91 -8.52
CA ILE A 147 -5.57 12.72 -9.97
C ILE A 147 -6.92 12.03 -10.20
N ILE A 148 -7.96 12.86 -10.37
CA ILE A 148 -9.24 12.47 -10.94
C ILE A 148 -9.06 12.40 -12.45
N GLY A 149 -8.79 11.20 -12.98
CA GLY A 149 -8.89 10.95 -14.40
C GLY A 149 -8.07 9.76 -14.87
N THR A 150 -8.72 8.64 -15.15
CA THR A 150 -8.13 7.55 -15.94
C THR A 150 -8.65 7.66 -17.38
N VAL A 151 -7.73 7.79 -18.34
CA VAL A 151 -8.03 7.70 -19.79
C VAL A 151 -7.97 6.23 -20.18
N ALA A 152 -9.09 5.68 -20.63
CA ALA A 152 -9.13 4.33 -21.18
C ALA A 152 -8.54 4.33 -22.60
N TYR A 153 -7.66 3.36 -22.90
CA TYR A 153 -7.18 3.09 -24.25
C TYR A 153 -8.05 2.01 -24.89
N PHE A 154 -8.51 2.26 -26.11
CA PHE A 154 -9.20 1.28 -26.93
C PHE A 154 -8.16 0.50 -27.73
N GLU A 155 -7.97 -0.79 -27.45
CA GLU A 155 -7.34 -1.68 -28.42
C GLU A 155 -8.39 -2.02 -29.49
N GLY A 156 -8.52 -1.13 -30.48
CA GLY A 156 -9.16 -1.48 -31.74
C GLY A 156 -8.21 -2.37 -32.54
N ASN A 157 -8.60 -3.62 -32.78
CA ASN A 157 -8.07 -4.34 -33.94
C ASN A 157 -8.76 -3.78 -35.21
N PRO A 158 -8.01 -3.59 -36.31
CA PRO A 158 -8.51 -2.97 -37.54
C PRO A 158 -9.66 -3.73 -38.21
#